data_AF-A0A8W7Q228-F1
#
_entry.id   AF-A0A8W7Q228-F1
#
_cell.length_a   1.000
_cell.length_b   1.000
_cell.length_c   1.000
_cell.angle_alpha   90.00
_cell.angle_beta   90.00
_cell.angle_gamma   90.00
#
_symmetry.space_group_name_H-M   'P 1'
#
loop_
_entity.id
_entity.type
_entity.pdbx_description
1 polymer ?
#
loop_
_entity_poly.entity_id
_entity_poly.type
_entity_poly.pdbx_seq_one_letter_code
_entity_poly.pdbx_strand_id
1 'polypeptide(L)'
;MIHHETYTAQYRFLAAREYIAIMNISPAPGIFQPKPVRVSQLPRYRNRQQNRTTFGKAKGIGQLVWDAVRDTFYDFASMSKIHGMYYLQRQVTTGFVRLLWIAIIVAFFVFGIVLIYLLWQKFVDSPTRMTIASEMKIVQVPFPGITLCHPQSVVDYKAERFVEKIKLPLGATKESVLKNLPSLGYFTEHQWTFPRPQDLRMIDNVLQLNNYTIEQAIDELGMICEDFILVCYWAGKQFPCFAKHAFLGWIGSTSHYGACCSFNYHPNVRGNKDPFVVNTYGMHGGLSVIGTGYPQASDGKSGALYSEGFMLMIHHPHDFAVEASPLTLIRLGKETFVNVLPTDSRCSEQVLALPQSQRDCIVGSDFTPPIERYRQPACTLECLRNEVHRKCGCHPFHLPRPMICLKDCNAIAYRRVVM
;
A
#
# COMPACT_ATOMS: atom_id res chain seq x y z
N MET A 1 -10.18 -7.02 -8.63
CA MET A 1 -10.39 -6.31 -9.91
C MET A 1 -10.66 -4.86 -9.56
N ILE A 2 -9.60 -4.06 -9.43
CA ILE A 2 -9.71 -2.65 -9.02
C ILE A 2 -9.73 -1.83 -10.30
N HIS A 3 -10.89 -1.29 -10.65
CA HIS A 3 -11.04 -0.34 -11.74
C HIS A 3 -10.31 0.96 -11.35
N HIS A 4 -9.23 1.28 -12.06
CA HIS A 4 -8.70 2.63 -12.09
C HIS A 4 -9.51 3.44 -13.11
N GLU A 5 -10.48 4.22 -12.63
CA GLU A 5 -11.01 5.34 -13.42
C GLU A 5 -10.16 6.59 -13.11
N THR A 6 -9.41 7.04 -14.10
CA THR A 6 -8.71 8.32 -14.09
C THR A 6 -9.71 9.44 -14.41
N TYR A 7 -10.09 10.24 -13.42
CA TYR A 7 -10.71 11.53 -13.63
C TYR A 7 -9.67 12.65 -13.50
N THR A 8 -9.34 13.27 -14.62
CA THR A 8 -8.64 14.56 -14.68
C THR A 8 -9.61 15.66 -14.28
N ALA A 9 -9.47 16.17 -13.06
CA ALA A 9 -10.22 17.33 -12.61
C ALA A 9 -9.29 18.56 -12.52
N GLN A 10 -9.50 19.47 -13.47
CA GLN A 10 -8.82 20.76 -13.55
C GLN A 10 -9.60 21.76 -12.66
N TYR A 11 -9.13 21.99 -11.42
CA TYR A 11 -9.75 22.99 -10.54
C TYR A 11 -8.94 24.29 -10.53
N ARG A 12 -9.58 25.37 -11.00
CA ARG A 12 -9.13 26.76 -10.81
C ARG A 12 -9.32 27.16 -9.35
N PHE A 13 -8.23 27.55 -8.69
CA PHE A 13 -8.27 28.17 -7.36
C PHE A 13 -8.79 29.62 -7.46
N LEU A 14 -9.87 29.92 -6.73
CA LEU A 14 -10.20 31.27 -6.29
C LEU A 14 -9.75 31.38 -4.82
N ALA A 15 -8.68 32.14 -4.59
CA ALA A 15 -8.16 32.43 -3.27
C ALA A 15 -9.06 33.45 -2.57
N ALA A 16 -9.71 33.06 -1.47
CA ALA A 16 -10.23 34.00 -0.47
C ALA A 16 -9.23 34.09 0.68
N ARG A 17 -8.57 35.25 0.79
CA ARG A 17 -7.71 35.62 1.93
C ARG A 17 -8.62 36.00 3.11
N GLU A 18 -8.61 35.22 4.17
CA GLU A 18 -9.13 35.65 5.47
C GLU A 18 -7.99 36.27 6.30
N TYR A 19 -8.14 37.54 6.65
CA TYR A 19 -7.33 38.23 7.64
C TYR A 19 -7.85 37.88 9.03
N ILE A 20 -7.00 37.22 9.84
CA ILE A 20 -7.25 37.02 11.26
C ILE A 20 -6.88 38.31 11.99
N ALA A 21 -7.88 39.11 12.36
CA ALA A 21 -7.71 40.19 13.32
C ALA A 21 -7.93 39.64 14.73
N ILE A 22 -6.88 39.71 15.55
CA ILE A 22 -6.89 39.37 16.97
C ILE A 22 -7.71 40.46 17.70
N MET A 23 -8.92 40.12 18.17
CA MET A 23 -9.68 40.95 19.09
C MET A 23 -9.59 40.38 20.52
N ASN A 24 -9.26 41.29 21.44
CA ASN A 24 -9.09 41.06 22.88
C ASN A 24 -10.26 40.30 23.52
N ILE A 25 -9.91 39.26 24.25
CA ILE A 25 -10.80 38.43 25.07
C ILE A 25 -11.23 39.25 26.29
N SER A 26 -12.50 39.67 26.31
CA SER A 26 -13.21 40.05 27.54
C SER A 26 -13.71 38.79 28.27
N PRO A 27 -13.85 38.79 29.60
CA PRO A 27 -14.07 37.57 30.37
C PRO A 27 -15.44 36.96 30.09
N ALA A 28 -15.47 35.62 30.21
CA ALA A 28 -16.54 34.71 29.84
C ALA A 28 -17.96 35.20 30.21
N PRO A 29 -18.95 35.11 29.30
CA PRO A 29 -20.34 35.16 29.71
C PRO A 29 -20.64 33.86 30.46
N GLY A 30 -21.14 34.04 31.69
CA GLY A 30 -21.42 32.97 32.63
C GLY A 30 -22.26 31.84 32.04
N ILE A 31 -22.03 30.66 32.61
CA ILE A 31 -22.80 29.43 32.44
C ILE A 31 -24.28 29.78 32.28
N PHE A 32 -24.86 29.47 31.12
CA PHE A 32 -26.28 29.62 30.87
C PHE A 32 -27.03 28.66 31.78
N GLN A 33 -27.46 29.17 32.94
CA GLN A 33 -28.37 28.46 33.82
C GLN A 33 -29.79 28.79 33.36
N PRO A 34 -30.53 27.83 32.78
CA PRO A 34 -31.92 28.06 32.46
C PRO A 34 -32.66 28.31 33.78
N LYS A 35 -33.11 29.56 34.00
CA LYS A 35 -33.97 29.87 35.14
C LYS A 35 -35.25 29.05 34.97
N PRO A 36 -35.63 28.20 35.94
CA PRO A 36 -36.90 27.50 35.86
C PRO A 36 -38.02 28.55 35.91
N VAL A 37 -38.71 28.74 34.79
CA VAL A 37 -39.91 29.57 34.75
C VAL A 37 -40.98 28.83 35.54
N ARG A 38 -41.32 29.37 36.72
CA ARG A 38 -42.41 28.85 37.54
C ARG A 38 -43.70 28.95 36.71
N VAL A 39 -44.44 27.85 36.57
CA VAL A 39 -45.69 27.75 35.77
C VAL A 39 -46.68 28.89 36.07
N SER A 40 -46.62 29.45 37.28
CA SER A 40 -47.42 30.61 37.72
C SER A 40 -47.12 31.94 37.00
N GLN A 41 -45.99 32.07 36.28
CA GLN A 41 -45.59 33.30 35.58
C GLN A 41 -45.97 33.30 34.10
N LEU A 42 -46.58 32.23 33.59
CA LEU A 42 -47.15 32.19 32.25
C LEU A 42 -48.37 33.14 32.18
N PRO A 43 -48.50 34.01 31.16
CA PRO A 43 -49.58 35.01 31.07
C PRO A 43 -50.99 34.43 31.19
N ARG A 44 -51.18 33.15 30.82
CA ARG A 44 -52.46 32.44 30.91
C ARG A 44 -52.76 31.77 32.25
N TYR A 45 -51.76 31.46 33.09
CA TYR A 45 -52.04 30.94 34.43
C TYR A 45 -52.74 32.00 35.29
N ARG A 46 -52.36 33.28 35.11
CA ARG A 46 -53.00 34.43 35.76
C ARG A 46 -54.47 34.62 35.35
N ASN A 47 -54.81 34.38 34.08
CA ASN A 47 -56.20 34.50 33.59
C ASN A 47 -57.11 33.30 33.94
N ARG A 48 -56.55 32.14 34.32
CA ARG A 48 -57.35 30.96 34.70
C ARG A 48 -57.90 31.02 36.12
N GLN A 49 -57.29 31.83 37.01
CA GLN A 49 -57.80 32.06 38.38
C GLN A 49 -59.05 32.95 38.41
N GLN A 50 -59.23 33.86 37.46
CA GLN A 50 -60.38 34.79 37.44
C GLN A 50 -61.68 34.18 36.88
N ASN A 51 -61.62 33.14 36.04
CA ASN A 51 -62.81 32.49 35.45
C ASN A 51 -63.26 31.22 36.20
N ARG A 52 -63.05 31.16 37.51
CA ARG A 52 -63.45 30.01 38.35
C ARG A 52 -64.87 30.10 38.91
N THR A 53 -65.73 30.93 38.31
CA THR A 53 -67.16 31.03 38.63
C THR A 53 -68.01 30.70 37.40
N THR A 54 -67.96 29.45 36.94
CA THR A 54 -69.06 28.78 36.22
C THR A 54 -68.69 27.31 36.11
N PHE A 55 -69.29 26.49 36.98
CA PHE A 55 -69.11 25.05 37.03
C PHE A 55 -69.86 24.42 35.84
N GLY A 56 -69.12 24.02 34.81
CA GLY A 56 -69.66 23.32 33.64
C GLY A 56 -68.95 21.99 33.42
N LYS A 57 -69.62 20.89 33.83
CA LYS A 57 -69.38 19.45 33.59
C LYS A 57 -67.97 18.91 33.91
N ALA A 58 -67.92 17.78 34.64
CA ALA A 58 -66.69 17.04 34.89
C ALA A 58 -66.07 16.58 33.55
N LYS A 59 -65.07 17.34 33.07
CA LYS A 59 -64.25 16.94 31.93
C LYS A 59 -63.48 15.68 32.32
N GLY A 60 -63.59 14.63 31.51
CA GLY A 60 -62.81 13.40 31.72
C GLY A 60 -61.31 13.69 31.74
N ILE A 61 -60.53 12.89 32.47
CA ILE A 61 -59.08 13.08 32.65
C ILE A 61 -58.36 13.30 31.32
N GLY A 62 -58.75 12.60 30.24
CA GLY A 62 -58.20 12.80 28.91
C GLY A 62 -58.40 14.21 28.32
N GLN A 63 -59.53 14.88 28.60
CA GLN A 63 -59.78 16.26 28.14
C GLN A 63 -58.96 17.29 28.92
N LEU A 64 -58.74 17.04 30.22
CA LEU A 64 -57.87 17.86 31.05
C LEU A 64 -56.41 17.74 30.60
N VAL A 65 -55.94 16.53 30.30
CA VAL A 65 -54.60 16.28 29.76
C VAL A 65 -54.44 16.94 28.39
N TRP A 66 -55.42 16.83 27.50
CA TRP A 66 -55.37 17.48 26.18
C TRP A 66 -55.30 19.00 26.26
N ASP A 67 -56.13 19.61 27.11
CA ASP A 67 -56.12 21.06 27.32
C ASP A 67 -54.75 21.51 27.88
N ALA A 68 -54.16 20.73 28.80
CA ALA A 68 -52.83 20.99 29.34
C ALA A 68 -51.73 20.88 28.27
N VAL A 69 -51.70 19.79 27.49
CA VAL A 69 -50.72 19.57 26.41
C VAL A 69 -50.81 20.67 25.36
N ARG A 70 -52.03 21.03 24.95
CA ARG A 70 -52.26 22.10 23.98
C ARG A 70 -51.74 23.44 24.48
N ASP A 71 -52.02 23.79 25.73
CA ASP A 71 -51.57 25.06 26.29
C ASP A 71 -50.04 25.08 26.42
N THR A 72 -49.41 23.99 26.88
CA THR A 72 -47.94 23.88 26.93
C THR A 72 -47.28 23.95 25.55
N PHE A 73 -47.91 23.40 24.50
CA PHE A 73 -47.37 23.48 23.14
C PHE A 73 -47.35 24.93 22.64
N TYR A 74 -48.42 25.69 22.86
CA TYR A 74 -48.45 27.09 22.44
C TYR A 74 -47.47 27.96 23.23
N ASP A 75 -47.29 27.68 24.53
CA ASP A 75 -46.28 28.36 25.33
C ASP A 75 -44.87 28.02 24.81
N PHE A 76 -44.59 26.75 24.49
CA PHE A 76 -43.33 26.35 23.85
C PHE A 76 -43.13 27.03 22.48
N ALA A 77 -44.14 27.07 21.62
CA ALA A 77 -44.07 27.72 20.31
C ALA A 77 -43.81 29.24 20.42
N SER A 78 -44.23 29.86 21.51
CA SER A 78 -43.99 31.29 21.77
C SER A 78 -42.59 31.60 22.30
N MET A 79 -41.97 30.62 22.99
CA MET A 79 -40.67 30.79 23.64
C MET A 79 -39.51 30.17 22.86
N SER A 80 -39.80 29.20 21.99
CA SER A 80 -38.79 28.46 21.23
C SER A 80 -38.15 29.31 20.15
N LYS A 81 -36.84 29.11 19.95
CA LYS A 81 -36.08 29.69 18.84
C LYS A 81 -36.02 28.78 17.60
N ILE A 82 -36.74 27.65 17.63
CA ILE A 82 -36.79 26.74 16.48
C ILE A 82 -37.51 27.43 15.33
N HIS A 83 -36.82 27.54 14.19
CA HIS A 83 -37.38 28.09 12.96
C HIS A 83 -38.64 27.31 12.55
N GLY A 84 -39.72 28.03 12.25
CA GLY A 84 -41.03 27.45 11.94
C GLY A 84 -42.03 27.49 13.10
N MET A 85 -41.58 27.44 14.36
CA MET A 85 -42.49 27.43 15.52
C MET A 85 -43.29 28.72 15.68
N TYR A 86 -42.74 29.85 15.24
CA TYR A 86 -43.44 31.15 15.18
C TYR A 86 -44.78 31.06 14.42
N TYR A 87 -44.78 30.38 13.26
CA TYR A 87 -45.98 30.22 12.44
C TYR A 87 -47.02 29.29 13.08
N LEU A 88 -46.64 28.47 14.08
CA LEU A 88 -47.55 27.60 14.82
C LEU A 88 -48.17 28.28 16.05
N GLN A 89 -47.80 29.53 16.35
CA GLN A 89 -48.38 30.28 17.45
C GLN A 89 -49.88 30.53 17.25
N ARG A 90 -50.61 30.55 18.37
CA ARG A 90 -52.08 30.58 18.37
C ARG A 90 -52.67 31.77 17.60
N GLN A 91 -51.97 32.90 17.59
CA GLN A 91 -52.43 34.18 17.02
C GLN A 91 -51.88 34.49 15.61
N VAL A 92 -50.93 33.70 15.08
CA VAL A 92 -50.19 34.05 13.87
C VAL A 92 -50.80 33.44 12.60
N THR A 93 -51.14 32.14 12.61
CA THR A 93 -51.76 31.45 11.46
C THR A 93 -53.03 30.72 11.87
N THR A 94 -53.98 30.55 10.94
CA THR A 94 -55.24 29.83 11.18
C THR A 94 -55.59 28.92 9.99
N GLY A 95 -56.41 27.89 10.23
CA GLY A 95 -56.95 27.02 9.19
C GLY A 95 -55.90 26.32 8.32
N PHE A 96 -56.09 26.38 7.00
CA PHE A 96 -55.26 25.69 6.00
C PHE A 96 -53.79 26.15 6.01
N VAL A 97 -53.55 27.45 6.21
CA VAL A 97 -52.19 28.02 6.26
C VAL A 97 -51.38 27.39 7.40
N ARG A 98 -52.03 27.11 8.54
CA ARG A 98 -51.37 26.42 9.67
C ARG A 98 -51.01 24.97 9.32
N LEU A 99 -51.89 24.23 8.63
CA LEU A 99 -51.62 22.86 8.19
C LEU A 99 -50.43 22.80 7.23
N LEU A 100 -50.33 23.76 6.31
CA LEU A 100 -49.20 23.89 5.39
C LEU A 100 -47.89 24.09 6.16
N TRP A 101 -47.85 25.00 7.14
CA TRP A 101 -46.66 25.19 7.97
C TRP A 101 -46.30 23.98 8.82
N ILE A 102 -47.29 23.26 9.36
CA ILE A 102 -47.06 21.98 10.05
C ILE A 102 -46.43 20.98 9.10
N ALA A 103 -46.97 20.83 7.88
CA ALA A 103 -46.43 19.92 6.88
C ALA A 103 -44.99 20.26 6.48
N ILE A 104 -44.68 21.55 6.30
CA ILE A 104 -43.31 22.02 6.02
C ILE A 104 -42.36 21.67 7.17
N ILE A 105 -42.74 21.93 8.42
CA ILE A 105 -41.91 21.65 9.60
C ILE A 105 -41.65 20.15 9.74
N VAL A 106 -42.69 19.33 9.55
CA VAL A 106 -42.56 17.86 9.57
C VAL A 106 -41.65 17.39 8.44
N ALA A 107 -41.80 17.92 7.22
CA ALA A 107 -40.95 17.57 6.10
C ALA A 107 -39.47 17.90 6.35
N PHE A 108 -39.17 19.09 6.90
CA PHE A 108 -37.80 19.47 7.27
C PHE A 108 -37.24 18.62 8.41
N PHE A 109 -38.07 18.22 9.38
CA PHE A 109 -37.65 17.34 10.46
C PHE A 109 -37.30 15.93 9.95
N VAL A 110 -38.15 15.36 9.07
CA VAL A 110 -37.87 14.08 8.40
C VAL A 110 -36.60 14.18 7.56
N PHE A 111 -36.45 15.25 6.77
CA PHE A 111 -35.25 15.49 5.99
C PHE A 111 -33.99 15.61 6.88
N GLY A 112 -34.10 16.29 8.02
CA GLY A 112 -33.02 16.39 9.01
C GLY A 112 -32.61 15.03 9.59
N ILE A 113 -33.58 14.18 9.94
CA ILE A 113 -33.31 12.81 10.40
C ILE A 113 -32.60 12.01 9.30
N VAL A 114 -33.10 12.08 8.06
CA VAL A 114 -32.49 11.39 6.92
C VAL A 114 -31.05 11.87 6.71
N LEU A 115 -30.81 13.18 6.72
CA LEU A 115 -29.45 13.73 6.59
C LEU A 115 -28.53 13.28 7.72
N ILE A 116 -28.97 13.30 8.97
CA ILE A 116 -28.18 12.82 10.11
C ILE A 116 -27.84 11.34 9.93
N TYR A 117 -28.80 10.52 9.52
CA TYR A 117 -28.59 9.11 9.25
C TYR A 117 -27.54 8.90 8.14
N LEU A 118 -27.67 9.61 7.01
CA LEU A 118 -26.72 9.52 5.90
C LEU A 118 -25.31 10.00 6.27
N LEU A 119 -25.20 11.07 7.06
CA LEU A 119 -23.92 11.57 7.56
C LEU A 119 -23.28 10.58 8.54
N TRP A 120 -24.08 9.96 9.40
CA TRP A 120 -23.62 8.93 10.32
C TRP A 120 -23.11 7.70 9.59
N GLN A 121 -23.86 7.21 8.58
CA GLN A 121 -23.40 6.12 7.73
C GLN A 121 -22.07 6.47 7.06
N LYS A 122 -21.97 7.64 6.42
CA LYS A 122 -20.71 8.08 5.80
C LYS A 122 -19.54 8.14 6.78
N PHE A 123 -19.79 8.58 8.03
CA PHE A 123 -18.75 8.63 9.06
C PHE A 123 -18.27 7.24 9.48
N VAL A 124 -19.19 6.28 9.62
CA VAL A 124 -18.87 4.89 9.98
C VAL A 124 -18.22 4.14 8.82
N ASP A 125 -18.68 4.37 7.59
CA ASP A 125 -18.20 3.70 6.38
C ASP A 125 -16.83 4.23 5.92
N SER A 126 -16.43 5.43 6.36
CA SER A 126 -15.16 6.07 5.95
C SER A 126 -14.48 6.79 7.11
N PRO A 127 -13.94 6.05 8.11
CA PRO A 127 -13.34 6.63 9.31
C PRO A 127 -11.97 7.28 9.07
N THR A 128 -11.34 7.02 7.92
CA THR A 128 -9.99 7.51 7.58
C THR A 128 -10.01 8.35 6.30
N ARG A 129 -9.13 9.37 6.25
CA ARG A 129 -8.93 10.21 5.05
C ARG A 129 -7.44 10.35 4.75
N MET A 130 -7.05 10.07 3.51
CA MET A 130 -5.70 10.31 3.01
C MET A 130 -5.50 11.79 2.64
N THR A 131 -4.36 12.35 3.04
CA THR A 131 -3.94 13.70 2.67
C THR A 131 -2.49 13.67 2.18
N ILE A 132 -2.14 14.57 1.26
CA ILE A 132 -0.78 14.69 0.73
C ILE A 132 -0.05 15.74 1.58
N ALA A 133 1.01 15.32 2.27
CA ALA A 133 1.94 16.23 2.92
C ALA A 133 3.02 16.63 1.91
N SER A 134 3.26 17.94 1.74
CA SER A 134 4.19 18.46 0.73
C SER A 134 5.64 18.60 1.21
N GLU A 135 5.95 18.26 2.46
CA GLU A 135 7.24 18.59 3.08
C GLU A 135 7.94 17.35 3.63
N MET A 136 8.58 16.60 2.73
CA MET A 136 9.57 15.59 3.12
C MET A 136 10.97 16.03 2.72
N LYS A 137 11.89 15.98 3.69
CA LYS A 137 13.31 16.21 3.42
C LYS A 137 13.92 14.92 2.84
N ILE A 138 14.84 15.04 1.89
CA ILE A 138 15.48 13.87 1.28
C ILE A 138 16.17 12.94 2.29
N VAL A 139 16.71 13.51 3.38
CA VAL A 139 17.36 12.76 4.46
C VAL A 139 16.40 11.89 5.30
N GLN A 140 15.09 12.09 5.17
CA GLN A 140 14.08 11.27 5.86
C GLN A 140 13.76 9.98 5.10
N VAL A 141 14.23 9.87 3.85
CA VAL A 141 14.00 8.71 3.01
C VAL A 141 15.35 8.04 2.74
N PRO A 142 15.47 6.72 2.94
CA PRO A 142 16.68 6.00 2.56
C PRO A 142 16.92 6.09 1.06
N PHE A 143 18.19 6.15 0.67
CA PHE A 143 18.59 5.84 -0.69
C PHE A 143 18.05 4.44 -1.03
N PRO A 144 17.47 4.23 -2.22
CA PRO A 144 16.85 2.96 -2.54
C PRO A 144 17.88 1.84 -2.70
N GLY A 145 17.41 0.60 -2.60
CA GLY A 145 18.10 -0.55 -3.19
C GLY A 145 17.93 -0.51 -4.71
N ILE A 146 19.03 -0.70 -5.43
CA ILE A 146 19.08 -0.70 -6.89
C ILE A 146 19.50 -2.10 -7.31
N THR A 147 18.61 -2.85 -7.95
CA THR A 147 18.89 -4.21 -8.41
C THR A 147 18.90 -4.27 -9.93
N LEU A 148 20.01 -4.75 -10.49
CA LEU A 148 20.23 -4.90 -11.92
C LEU A 148 20.32 -6.39 -12.24
N CYS A 149 19.50 -6.87 -13.17
CA CYS A 149 19.48 -8.27 -13.59
C CYS A 149 19.74 -8.38 -15.08
N HIS A 150 20.51 -9.38 -15.47
CA HIS A 150 20.54 -9.82 -16.86
C HIS A 150 19.22 -10.57 -17.15
N PRO A 151 18.50 -10.25 -18.24
CA PRO A 151 17.20 -10.85 -18.52
C PRO A 151 17.28 -12.34 -18.84
N GLN A 152 18.42 -12.82 -19.36
CA GLN A 152 18.65 -14.23 -19.69
C GLN A 152 19.22 -15.00 -18.49
N SER A 153 18.56 -16.12 -18.13
CA SER A 153 18.94 -17.00 -17.01
C SER A 153 20.16 -17.87 -17.34
N VAL A 154 20.28 -18.33 -18.58
CA VAL A 154 21.36 -19.22 -19.06
C VAL A 154 21.97 -18.63 -20.32
N VAL A 155 23.25 -18.27 -20.29
CA VAL A 155 23.95 -17.65 -21.40
C VAL A 155 24.64 -18.69 -22.27
N ASP A 156 24.52 -18.59 -23.59
CA ASP A 156 24.92 -19.67 -24.51
C ASP A 156 26.41 -20.01 -24.40
N TYR A 157 27.30 -19.00 -24.39
CA TYR A 157 28.75 -19.26 -24.32
C TYR A 157 29.18 -19.95 -23.01
N LYS A 158 28.47 -19.71 -21.90
CA LYS A 158 28.71 -20.39 -20.61
C LYS A 158 28.11 -21.80 -20.65
N ALA A 159 26.93 -21.96 -21.23
CA ALA A 159 26.29 -23.26 -21.41
C ALA A 159 27.15 -24.21 -22.26
N GLU A 160 27.72 -23.74 -23.38
CA GLU A 160 28.63 -24.51 -24.22
C GLU A 160 29.86 -24.99 -23.43
N ARG A 161 30.52 -24.08 -22.70
CA ARG A 161 31.67 -24.42 -21.85
C ARG A 161 31.30 -25.38 -20.72
N PHE A 162 30.12 -25.22 -20.16
CA PHE A 162 29.62 -26.08 -19.08
C PHE A 162 29.43 -27.51 -19.58
N VAL A 163 28.78 -27.70 -20.74
CA VAL A 163 28.53 -29.04 -21.31
C VAL A 163 29.81 -29.76 -21.72
N GLU A 164 30.87 -29.03 -22.06
CA GLU A 164 32.20 -29.61 -22.32
C GLU A 164 32.88 -30.16 -21.05
N LYS A 165 32.55 -29.63 -19.87
CA LYS A 165 33.21 -29.97 -18.59
C LYS A 165 32.52 -31.10 -17.81
N ILE A 166 31.21 -31.29 -18.02
CA ILE A 166 30.39 -32.20 -17.21
C ILE A 166 30.39 -33.64 -17.72
N LYS A 167 30.09 -34.56 -16.80
CA LYS A 167 29.73 -35.95 -17.10
C LYS A 167 28.29 -36.01 -17.59
N LEU A 168 28.04 -36.72 -18.69
CA LEU A 168 26.70 -36.91 -19.25
C LEU A 168 26.08 -38.23 -18.77
N PRO A 169 24.77 -38.27 -18.49
CA PRO A 169 24.07 -39.51 -18.18
C PRO A 169 23.94 -40.40 -19.43
N LEU A 170 23.75 -41.71 -19.23
CA LEU A 170 23.62 -42.70 -20.30
C LEU A 170 22.51 -42.31 -21.29
N GLY A 171 22.84 -42.25 -22.58
CA GLY A 171 21.89 -41.93 -23.65
C GLY A 171 21.65 -40.43 -23.88
N ALA A 172 22.25 -39.53 -23.10
CA ALA A 172 22.18 -38.08 -23.34
C ALA A 172 23.33 -37.61 -24.23
N THR A 173 23.01 -36.76 -25.21
CA THR A 173 24.02 -36.06 -26.04
C THR A 173 24.25 -34.64 -25.52
N LYS A 174 25.39 -34.04 -25.88
CA LYS A 174 25.72 -32.65 -25.51
C LYS A 174 24.64 -31.67 -26.00
N GLU A 175 24.18 -31.84 -27.23
CA GLU A 175 23.15 -31.00 -27.86
C GLU A 175 21.81 -31.14 -27.12
N SER A 176 21.48 -32.35 -26.68
CA SER A 176 20.28 -32.61 -25.91
C SER A 176 20.32 -31.92 -24.54
N VAL A 177 21.47 -31.90 -23.88
CA VAL A 177 21.64 -31.19 -22.60
C VAL A 177 21.61 -29.67 -22.82
N LEU A 178 22.37 -29.14 -23.78
CA LEU A 178 22.40 -27.71 -24.11
C LEU A 178 20.99 -27.15 -24.35
N LYS A 179 20.17 -27.87 -25.14
CA LYS A 179 18.79 -27.46 -25.42
C LYS A 179 17.91 -27.37 -24.17
N ASN A 180 18.19 -28.19 -23.15
CA ASN A 180 17.36 -28.31 -21.95
C ASN A 180 17.91 -27.51 -20.75
N LEU A 181 19.16 -27.03 -20.77
CA LEU A 181 19.73 -26.21 -19.70
C LEU A 181 18.90 -24.95 -19.34
N PRO A 182 18.28 -24.23 -20.29
CA PRO A 182 17.35 -23.14 -19.99
C PRO A 182 16.24 -23.49 -18.99
N SER A 183 15.89 -24.78 -18.84
CA SER A 183 14.88 -25.21 -17.88
C SER A 183 15.22 -24.96 -16.41
N LEU A 184 16.48 -24.69 -16.09
CA LEU A 184 16.90 -24.26 -14.74
C LEU A 184 16.33 -22.89 -14.37
N GLY A 185 16.07 -22.04 -15.37
CA GLY A 185 15.47 -20.72 -15.19
C GLY A 185 13.96 -20.75 -14.97
N TYR A 186 13.25 -21.86 -15.19
CA TYR A 186 11.78 -21.83 -15.27
C TYR A 186 11.07 -21.33 -14.00
N PHE A 187 11.66 -21.48 -12.81
CA PHE A 187 11.08 -20.89 -11.59
C PHE A 187 10.95 -19.36 -11.63
N THR A 188 11.72 -18.69 -12.48
CA THR A 188 11.75 -17.24 -12.64
C THR A 188 11.20 -16.81 -14.00
N GLU A 189 10.84 -17.76 -14.88
CA GLU A 189 10.39 -17.49 -16.24
C GLU A 189 8.90 -17.75 -16.39
N HIS A 190 8.18 -16.80 -16.98
CA HIS A 190 6.77 -16.98 -17.34
C HIS A 190 6.69 -17.56 -18.75
N GLN A 191 6.98 -18.85 -18.88
CA GLN A 191 6.88 -19.53 -20.17
C GLN A 191 5.46 -20.05 -20.43
N TRP A 192 4.98 -19.85 -21.66
CA TRP A 192 3.71 -20.41 -22.14
C TRP A 192 3.78 -21.92 -22.40
N THR A 193 4.99 -22.47 -22.59
CA THR A 193 5.21 -23.87 -22.91
C THR A 193 5.74 -24.64 -21.71
N PHE A 194 5.00 -25.68 -21.31
CA PHE A 194 5.44 -26.56 -20.24
C PHE A 194 6.48 -27.57 -20.77
N PRO A 195 7.65 -27.67 -20.14
CA PRO A 195 8.63 -28.69 -20.50
C PRO A 195 8.11 -30.10 -20.22
N ARG A 196 8.60 -31.06 -20.99
CA ARG A 196 8.24 -32.46 -20.74
C ARG A 196 8.92 -32.91 -19.44
N PRO A 197 8.26 -33.74 -18.62
CA PRO A 197 8.84 -34.23 -17.37
C PRO A 197 10.17 -34.98 -17.55
N GLN A 198 10.39 -35.58 -18.71
CA GLN A 198 11.62 -36.30 -19.05
C GLN A 198 12.81 -35.34 -19.19
N ASP A 199 12.58 -34.16 -19.80
CA ASP A 199 13.61 -33.14 -20.00
C ASP A 199 14.06 -32.56 -18.64
N LEU A 200 13.11 -32.28 -17.73
CA LEU A 200 13.41 -31.83 -16.36
C LEU A 200 14.18 -32.89 -15.55
N ARG A 201 13.82 -34.17 -15.69
CA ARG A 201 14.54 -35.27 -15.02
C ARG A 201 15.95 -35.45 -15.56
N MET A 202 16.16 -35.23 -16.86
CA MET A 202 17.48 -35.28 -17.47
C MET A 202 18.41 -34.24 -16.83
N ILE A 203 17.93 -33.00 -16.69
CA ILE A 203 18.70 -31.93 -16.06
C ILE A 203 18.98 -32.23 -14.58
N ASP A 204 17.97 -32.70 -13.83
CA ASP A 204 18.19 -33.13 -12.44
C ASP A 204 19.28 -34.22 -12.34
N ASN A 205 19.28 -35.20 -13.24
CA ASN A 205 20.29 -36.25 -13.29
C ASN A 205 21.68 -35.73 -13.66
N VAL A 206 21.76 -34.79 -14.62
CA VAL A 206 23.02 -34.12 -15.00
C VAL A 206 23.62 -33.40 -13.80
N LEU A 207 22.82 -32.62 -13.07
CA LEU A 207 23.29 -31.91 -11.88
C LEU A 207 23.73 -32.86 -10.77
N GLN A 208 22.95 -33.91 -10.49
CA GLN A 208 23.28 -34.91 -9.46
C GLN A 208 24.56 -35.68 -9.79
N LEU A 209 24.73 -36.12 -11.05
CA LEU A 209 25.92 -36.85 -11.50
C LEU A 209 27.21 -36.04 -11.36
N ASN A 210 27.10 -34.72 -11.47
CA ASN A 210 28.21 -33.78 -11.39
C ASN A 210 28.30 -33.06 -10.03
N ASN A 211 27.45 -33.43 -9.07
CA ASN A 211 27.40 -32.84 -7.73
C ASN A 211 27.21 -31.31 -7.72
N TYR A 212 26.39 -30.79 -8.64
CA TYR A 212 25.98 -29.39 -8.65
C TYR A 212 24.66 -29.20 -7.92
N THR A 213 24.58 -28.14 -7.13
CA THR A 213 23.29 -27.56 -6.71
C THR A 213 22.71 -26.69 -7.83
N ILE A 214 21.41 -26.41 -7.79
CA ILE A 214 20.78 -25.52 -8.78
C ILE A 214 21.32 -24.10 -8.68
N GLU A 215 21.56 -23.60 -7.46
CA GLU A 215 22.17 -22.29 -7.23
C GLU A 215 23.55 -22.20 -7.91
N GLN A 216 24.43 -23.17 -7.65
CA GLN A 216 25.76 -23.22 -8.30
C GLN A 216 25.68 -23.37 -9.82
N ALA A 217 24.71 -24.15 -10.33
CA ALA A 217 24.52 -24.29 -11.76
C ALA A 217 24.09 -22.97 -12.40
N ILE A 218 23.22 -22.20 -11.75
CA ILE A 218 22.76 -20.90 -12.22
C ILE A 218 23.88 -19.87 -12.18
N ASP A 219 24.73 -19.87 -11.14
CA ASP A 219 25.89 -18.98 -11.08
C ASP A 219 26.92 -19.29 -12.19
N GLU A 220 27.13 -20.57 -12.51
CA GLU A 220 28.06 -21.01 -13.56
C GLU A 220 27.49 -20.76 -14.98
N LEU A 221 26.17 -20.78 -15.16
CA LEU A 221 25.50 -20.66 -16.46
C LEU A 221 24.99 -19.24 -16.76
N GLY A 222 24.63 -18.48 -15.73
CA GLY A 222 24.12 -17.12 -15.81
C GLY A 222 25.22 -16.07 -15.80
N MET A 223 24.85 -14.79 -15.79
CA MET A 223 25.81 -13.68 -15.62
C MET A 223 26.02 -13.38 -14.13
N ILE A 224 27.28 -13.28 -13.69
CA ILE A 224 27.62 -12.73 -12.37
C ILE A 224 27.87 -11.21 -12.48
N CYS A 225 27.92 -10.51 -11.36
CA CYS A 225 27.98 -9.05 -11.36
C CYS A 225 29.22 -8.49 -12.06
N GLU A 226 30.34 -9.15 -11.89
CA GLU A 226 31.62 -8.82 -12.49
C GLU A 226 31.63 -8.99 -14.01
N ASP A 227 30.71 -9.77 -14.57
CA ASP A 227 30.61 -9.97 -16.03
C ASP A 227 30.09 -8.71 -16.72
N PHE A 228 29.17 -7.97 -16.10
CA PHE A 228 28.43 -6.89 -16.77
C PHE A 228 28.49 -5.53 -16.07
N ILE A 229 28.99 -5.41 -14.84
CA ILE A 229 29.19 -4.12 -14.15
C ILE A 229 30.68 -3.78 -14.18
N LEU A 230 31.05 -2.78 -14.97
CA LEU A 230 32.46 -2.45 -15.23
C LEU A 230 32.97 -1.32 -14.36
N VAL A 231 32.25 -0.19 -14.33
CA VAL A 231 32.71 1.03 -13.66
C VAL A 231 31.57 1.68 -12.90
N CYS A 232 31.84 2.08 -11.66
CA CYS A 232 30.87 2.68 -10.77
C CYS A 232 31.33 4.07 -10.32
N TYR A 233 30.38 5.00 -10.29
CA TYR A 233 30.58 6.36 -9.82
C TYR A 233 29.52 6.68 -8.77
N TRP A 234 29.96 7.36 -7.72
CA TRP A 234 29.08 7.95 -6.72
C TRP A 234 29.31 9.45 -6.72
N ALA A 235 28.27 10.24 -6.95
CA ALA A 235 28.38 11.70 -7.03
C ALA A 235 29.46 12.17 -8.03
N GLY A 236 29.65 11.45 -9.14
CA GLY A 236 30.69 11.71 -10.15
C GLY A 236 32.10 11.23 -9.77
N LYS A 237 32.33 10.70 -8.57
CA LYS A 237 33.61 10.12 -8.16
C LYS A 237 33.62 8.62 -8.38
N GLN A 238 34.61 8.12 -9.13
CA GLN A 238 34.78 6.69 -9.37
C GLN A 238 35.09 5.96 -8.05
N PHE A 239 34.48 4.79 -7.87
CA PHE A 239 34.78 3.87 -6.76
C PHE A 239 34.83 2.42 -7.26
N PRO A 240 35.51 1.51 -6.55
CA PRO A 240 35.53 0.10 -6.92
C PRO A 240 34.15 -0.53 -6.72
N CYS A 241 33.53 -1.05 -7.79
CA CYS A 241 32.17 -1.60 -7.77
C CYS A 241 31.97 -2.72 -6.73
N PHE A 242 33.00 -3.53 -6.47
CA PHE A 242 32.94 -4.74 -5.64
C PHE A 242 33.80 -4.66 -4.37
N ALA A 243 34.18 -3.45 -3.94
CA ALA A 243 34.87 -3.29 -2.68
C ALA A 243 33.95 -3.62 -1.49
N LYS A 244 34.51 -4.20 -0.43
CA LYS A 244 33.82 -4.45 0.84
C LYS A 244 33.58 -3.13 1.60
N HIS A 245 32.66 -2.32 1.10
CA HIS A 245 32.15 -1.14 1.79
C HIS A 245 30.78 -1.43 2.41
N ALA A 246 30.43 -0.69 3.47
CA ALA A 246 29.16 -0.88 4.16
C ALA A 246 27.94 -0.53 3.27
N PHE A 247 28.08 0.43 2.35
CA PHE A 247 26.97 0.95 1.54
C PHE A 247 27.31 1.21 0.06
N LEU A 248 28.59 1.32 -0.29
CA LEU A 248 29.05 1.62 -1.66
C LEU A 248 29.68 0.39 -2.30
N GLY A 249 28.83 -0.55 -2.73
CA GLY A 249 29.28 -1.76 -3.39
C GLY A 249 28.10 -2.56 -3.95
N TRP A 250 28.37 -3.27 -5.03
CA TRP A 250 27.47 -4.24 -5.63
C TRP A 250 27.71 -5.62 -5.03
N ILE A 251 26.64 -6.34 -4.77
CA ILE A 251 26.67 -7.73 -4.31
C ILE A 251 25.82 -8.60 -5.24
N GLY A 252 26.22 -9.87 -5.41
CA GLY A 252 25.35 -10.89 -5.97
C GLY A 252 24.11 -11.05 -5.09
N SER A 253 22.94 -11.04 -5.72
CA SER A 253 21.64 -11.12 -5.07
C SER A 253 20.67 -11.89 -5.96
N THR A 254 19.45 -12.06 -5.45
CA THR A 254 18.36 -12.63 -6.24
C THR A 254 17.17 -11.69 -6.22
N SER A 255 16.26 -11.87 -7.18
CA SER A 255 14.99 -11.18 -7.29
C SER A 255 13.90 -12.14 -7.75
N HIS A 256 12.68 -11.62 -7.92
CA HIS A 256 11.61 -12.34 -8.62
C HIS A 256 12.03 -12.86 -10.02
N TYR A 257 12.97 -12.17 -10.68
CA TYR A 257 13.47 -12.53 -12.01
C TYR A 257 14.71 -13.43 -12.02
N GLY A 258 15.19 -13.88 -10.85
CA GLY A 258 16.34 -14.78 -10.74
C GLY A 258 17.61 -14.11 -10.21
N ALA A 259 18.76 -14.56 -10.69
CA ALA A 259 20.06 -14.06 -10.25
C ALA A 259 20.30 -12.63 -10.76
N CYS A 260 20.72 -11.75 -9.83
CA CYS A 260 20.86 -10.32 -10.06
C CYS A 260 22.02 -9.76 -9.26
N CYS A 261 22.24 -8.46 -9.41
CA CYS A 261 23.22 -7.70 -8.67
C CYS A 261 22.52 -6.54 -8.00
N SER A 262 22.77 -6.31 -6.72
CA SER A 262 22.14 -5.23 -5.97
C SER A 262 23.16 -4.29 -5.35
N PHE A 263 22.87 -3.01 -5.45
CA PHE A 263 23.53 -1.93 -4.72
C PHE A 263 22.64 -1.47 -3.58
N ASN A 264 23.23 -1.21 -2.40
CA ASN A 264 22.51 -0.78 -1.20
C ASN A 264 21.36 -1.74 -0.82
N TYR A 265 21.60 -3.04 -0.91
CA TYR A 265 20.62 -4.08 -0.55
C TYR A 265 21.06 -4.82 0.71
N HIS A 266 20.24 -4.72 1.74
CA HIS A 266 20.54 -5.12 3.11
C HIS A 266 19.34 -5.81 3.78
N PRO A 267 18.89 -6.97 3.28
CA PRO A 267 17.68 -7.65 3.78
C PRO A 267 17.88 -8.26 5.18
N ASN A 268 19.12 -8.56 5.55
CA ASN A 268 19.46 -9.29 6.78
C ASN A 268 19.96 -8.39 7.92
N VAL A 269 19.85 -7.07 7.79
CA VAL A 269 20.29 -6.14 8.83
C VAL A 269 19.33 -6.24 10.03
N ARG A 270 19.79 -6.96 11.06
CA ARG A 270 19.15 -7.03 12.38
C ARG A 270 19.62 -5.83 13.23
N GLY A 271 18.68 -5.12 13.84
CA GLY A 271 18.96 -4.00 14.75
C GLY A 271 18.96 -2.60 14.12
N ASN A 272 19.50 -1.64 14.87
CA ASN A 272 19.35 -0.19 14.65
C ASN A 272 20.40 0.41 13.70
N LYS A 273 20.73 -0.28 12.60
CA LYS A 273 21.51 0.37 11.54
C LYS A 273 20.57 1.20 10.68
N ASP A 274 20.74 2.51 10.75
CA ASP A 274 20.01 3.42 9.88
C ASP A 274 20.42 3.15 8.43
N PRO A 275 19.44 3.11 7.51
CA PRO A 275 19.72 2.92 6.11
C PRO A 275 20.50 4.13 5.56
N PHE A 276 21.28 3.89 4.51
CA PHE A 276 22.04 4.93 3.84
C PHE A 276 21.11 6.01 3.28
N VAL A 277 21.38 7.29 3.58
CA VAL A 277 20.60 8.45 3.12
C VAL A 277 21.49 9.41 2.34
N VAL A 278 20.87 10.19 1.44
CA VAL A 278 21.55 11.25 0.67
C VAL A 278 21.02 12.61 1.06
N ASN A 279 21.86 13.64 0.97
CA ASN A 279 21.53 15.03 1.31
C ASN A 279 21.40 15.96 0.08
N THR A 280 21.75 15.47 -1.11
CA THR A 280 21.70 16.22 -2.37
C THR A 280 20.82 15.52 -3.40
N TYR A 281 20.24 16.31 -4.30
CA TYR A 281 19.38 15.82 -5.38
C TYR A 281 20.16 15.71 -6.71
N GLY A 282 19.59 14.95 -7.64
CA GLY A 282 20.13 14.80 -8.99
C GLY A 282 21.41 13.97 -9.06
N MET A 283 22.18 14.14 -10.14
CA MET A 283 23.37 13.34 -10.43
C MET A 283 24.47 13.44 -9.35
N HIS A 284 24.54 14.56 -8.64
CA HIS A 284 25.52 14.78 -7.57
C HIS A 284 25.21 14.01 -6.28
N GLY A 285 23.99 13.49 -6.12
CA GLY A 285 23.61 12.57 -5.03
C GLY A 285 23.27 11.17 -5.53
N GLY A 286 23.71 10.83 -6.75
CA GLY A 286 23.30 9.63 -7.46
C GLY A 286 24.42 8.61 -7.70
N LEU A 287 23.97 7.42 -8.06
CA LEU A 287 24.79 6.33 -8.57
C LEU A 287 24.84 6.41 -10.11
N SER A 288 26.01 6.26 -10.69
CA SER A 288 26.17 6.05 -12.14
C SER A 288 26.98 4.78 -12.37
N VAL A 289 26.52 3.94 -13.29
CA VAL A 289 27.16 2.66 -13.60
C VAL A 289 27.32 2.51 -15.09
N ILE A 290 28.50 2.06 -15.49
CA ILE A 290 28.79 1.64 -16.85
C ILE A 290 28.84 0.11 -16.84
N GLY A 291 27.97 -0.50 -17.65
CA GLY A 291 27.92 -1.94 -17.83
C GLY A 291 28.13 -2.36 -19.28
N THR A 292 28.28 -3.66 -19.50
CA THR A 292 28.49 -4.25 -20.83
C THR A 292 27.55 -5.42 -21.09
N GLY A 293 27.09 -5.53 -22.34
CA GLY A 293 26.40 -6.72 -22.84
C GLY A 293 27.33 -7.72 -23.53
N TYR A 294 28.65 -7.53 -23.45
CA TYR A 294 29.64 -8.47 -23.97
C TYR A 294 29.90 -9.60 -22.94
N PRO A 295 30.15 -10.86 -23.35
CA PRO A 295 30.30 -11.36 -24.72
C PRO A 295 28.98 -11.67 -25.44
N GLN A 296 27.87 -11.73 -24.71
CA GLN A 296 26.56 -12.07 -25.27
C GLN A 296 25.49 -11.18 -24.65
N ALA A 297 24.80 -10.42 -25.50
CA ALA A 297 23.57 -9.77 -25.13
C ALA A 297 22.44 -10.80 -25.07
N SER A 298 21.43 -10.52 -24.26
CA SER A 298 20.21 -11.34 -24.20
C SER A 298 19.61 -11.53 -25.58
N ASP A 299 19.42 -12.80 -25.96
CA ASP A 299 18.83 -13.23 -27.22
C ASP A 299 17.38 -13.72 -27.07
N GLY A 300 16.84 -13.63 -25.85
CA GLY A 300 15.49 -14.07 -25.52
C GLY A 300 15.27 -15.59 -25.58
N LYS A 301 16.31 -16.43 -25.70
CA LYS A 301 16.12 -17.90 -25.70
C LYS A 301 15.80 -18.46 -24.33
N SER A 302 16.27 -17.79 -23.28
CA SER A 302 15.94 -18.05 -21.89
C SER A 302 15.80 -16.72 -21.16
N GLY A 303 15.16 -16.72 -20.00
CA GLY A 303 14.98 -15.51 -19.22
C GLY A 303 13.55 -15.15 -18.87
N ALA A 304 13.41 -14.33 -17.84
CA ALA A 304 12.10 -13.93 -17.34
C ALA A 304 11.39 -12.92 -18.25
N LEU A 305 12.15 -12.23 -19.11
CA LEU A 305 11.64 -11.20 -19.99
C LEU A 305 12.42 -11.15 -21.31
N TYR A 306 11.71 -11.08 -22.43
CA TYR A 306 12.30 -10.87 -23.76
C TYR A 306 12.73 -9.41 -23.91
N SER A 307 13.99 -9.11 -23.57
CA SER A 307 14.55 -7.77 -23.72
C SER A 307 16.04 -7.82 -24.05
N GLU A 308 16.47 -6.94 -24.96
CA GLU A 308 17.87 -6.62 -25.21
C GLU A 308 18.32 -5.54 -24.22
N GLY A 309 19.10 -5.92 -23.20
CA GLY A 309 19.58 -4.99 -22.18
C GLY A 309 19.55 -5.56 -20.77
N PHE A 310 19.24 -4.71 -19.79
CA PHE A 310 19.18 -5.06 -18.38
C PHE A 310 17.87 -4.66 -17.74
N MET A 311 17.43 -5.44 -16.77
CA MET A 311 16.26 -5.17 -15.93
C MET A 311 16.73 -4.42 -14.69
N LEU A 312 16.29 -3.18 -14.53
CA LEU A 312 16.54 -2.37 -13.35
C LEU A 312 15.29 -2.36 -12.47
N MET A 313 15.45 -2.80 -11.23
CA MET A 313 14.43 -2.71 -10.18
C MET A 313 14.89 -1.76 -9.08
N ILE A 314 13.96 -0.93 -8.63
CA ILE A 314 14.18 0.03 -7.54
C ILE A 314 13.24 -0.35 -6.40
N HIS A 315 13.80 -0.55 -5.21
CA HIS A 315 13.04 -0.99 -4.05
C HIS A 315 13.63 -0.38 -2.78
N HIS A 316 12.97 -0.59 -1.64
CA HIS A 316 13.54 -0.21 -0.35
C HIS A 316 14.77 -1.07 -0.06
N PRO A 317 15.86 -0.53 0.54
CA PRO A 317 17.12 -1.25 0.75
C PRO A 317 16.98 -2.52 1.59
N HIS A 318 15.98 -2.60 2.46
CA HIS A 318 15.72 -3.79 3.30
C HIS A 318 14.70 -4.76 2.69
N ASP A 319 14.09 -4.41 1.56
CA ASP A 319 13.07 -5.25 0.91
C ASP A 319 13.71 -6.04 -0.22
N PHE A 320 13.32 -7.31 -0.36
CA PHE A 320 13.61 -8.12 -1.54
C PHE A 320 12.90 -7.54 -2.77
N ALA A 321 13.56 -7.56 -3.93
CA ALA A 321 12.97 -7.14 -5.19
C ALA A 321 11.90 -8.14 -5.66
N VAL A 322 10.66 -7.90 -5.24
CA VAL A 322 9.46 -8.66 -5.63
C VAL A 322 8.93 -8.21 -7.00
N GLU A 323 8.00 -8.98 -7.57
CA GLU A 323 7.31 -8.68 -8.84
C GLU A 323 6.69 -7.28 -8.88
N ALA A 324 6.15 -6.80 -7.76
CA ALA A 324 5.55 -5.46 -7.65
C ALA A 324 6.56 -4.30 -7.63
N SER A 325 7.87 -4.60 -7.62
CA SER A 325 8.91 -3.57 -7.65
C SER A 325 8.91 -2.86 -9.01
N PRO A 326 9.01 -1.52 -9.06
CA PRO A 326 9.13 -0.79 -10.32
C PRO A 326 10.27 -1.33 -11.19
N LEU A 327 9.94 -1.77 -12.41
CA LEU A 327 10.87 -2.33 -13.38
C LEU A 327 11.10 -1.33 -14.52
N THR A 328 12.37 -1.03 -14.80
CA THR A 328 12.83 -0.24 -15.95
C THR A 328 13.77 -1.07 -16.81
N LEU A 329 13.58 -1.08 -18.12
CA LEU A 329 14.46 -1.78 -19.05
C LEU A 329 15.53 -0.83 -19.61
N ILE A 330 16.79 -1.15 -19.36
CA ILE A 330 17.95 -0.38 -19.81
C ILE A 330 18.50 -1.03 -21.08
N ARG A 331 18.46 -0.30 -22.20
CA ARG A 331 18.99 -0.80 -23.49
C ARG A 331 20.51 -0.66 -23.57
N LEU A 332 21.13 -1.58 -24.31
CA LEU A 332 22.55 -1.47 -24.67
C LEU A 332 22.81 -0.28 -25.60
N GLY A 333 24.03 0.26 -25.55
CA GLY A 333 24.47 1.35 -26.41
C GLY A 333 23.81 2.71 -26.15
N LYS A 334 23.09 2.87 -25.02
CA LYS A 334 22.44 4.12 -24.63
C LYS A 334 22.74 4.46 -23.18
N GLU A 335 22.92 5.74 -22.92
CA GLU A 335 22.89 6.28 -21.56
C GLU A 335 21.43 6.49 -21.14
N THR A 336 21.05 5.96 -19.96
CA THR A 336 19.68 6.03 -19.45
C THR A 336 19.69 6.72 -18.09
N PHE A 337 18.98 7.85 -17.98
CA PHE A 337 18.80 8.57 -16.73
C PHE A 337 17.51 8.13 -16.05
N VAL A 338 17.61 7.61 -14.83
CA VAL A 338 16.46 7.14 -14.04
C VAL A 338 16.25 8.09 -12.86
N ASN A 339 15.13 8.81 -12.88
CA ASN A 339 14.73 9.69 -11.79
C ASN A 339 13.90 8.92 -10.77
N VAL A 340 14.29 8.97 -9.50
CA VAL A 340 13.59 8.30 -8.40
C VAL A 340 12.89 9.35 -7.54
N LEU A 341 11.55 9.28 -7.53
CA LEU A 341 10.70 10.13 -6.71
C LEU A 341 10.12 9.29 -5.57
N PRO A 342 10.64 9.42 -4.34
CA PRO A 342 10.15 8.63 -3.23
C PRO A 342 8.76 9.09 -2.80
N THR A 343 7.91 8.12 -2.50
CA THR A 343 6.61 8.33 -1.83
C THR A 343 6.65 7.62 -0.49
N ASP A 344 6.20 8.32 0.56
CA ASP A 344 6.09 7.76 1.90
C ASP A 344 4.66 7.96 2.39
N SER A 345 4.05 6.86 2.80
CA SER A 345 2.66 6.81 3.25
C SER A 345 2.66 6.48 4.73
N ARG A 346 2.39 7.47 5.57
CA ARG A 346 2.34 7.32 7.03
C ARG A 346 0.91 7.40 7.53
N CYS A 347 0.59 6.56 8.51
CA CYS A 347 -0.65 6.67 9.27
C CYS A 347 -0.43 7.61 10.46
N SER A 348 -1.42 8.45 10.76
CA SER A 348 -1.39 9.25 11.99
C SER A 348 -1.66 8.36 13.21
N GLU A 349 -1.25 8.80 14.39
CA GLU A 349 -1.48 8.06 15.64
C GLU A 349 -2.97 7.79 15.89
N GLN A 350 -3.85 8.71 15.49
CA GLN A 350 -5.30 8.55 15.63
C GLN A 350 -5.82 7.40 14.75
N VAL A 351 -5.29 7.23 13.54
CA VAL A 351 -5.66 6.13 12.64
C VAL A 351 -5.11 4.80 13.18
N LEU A 352 -3.89 4.80 13.70
CA LEU A 352 -3.29 3.60 14.30
C LEU A 352 -4.00 3.16 15.60
N ALA A 353 -4.66 4.08 16.30
CA ALA A 353 -5.48 3.77 17.46
C ALA A 353 -6.84 3.12 17.10
N LEU A 354 -7.31 3.26 15.85
CA LEU A 354 -8.54 2.59 15.41
C LEU A 354 -8.34 1.07 15.34
N PRO A 355 -9.39 0.25 15.57
CA PRO A 355 -9.32 -1.18 15.33
C PRO A 355 -8.90 -1.50 13.89
N GLN A 356 -8.19 -2.62 13.70
CA GLN A 356 -7.75 -3.08 12.37
C GLN A 356 -8.88 -3.12 11.34
N SER A 357 -10.09 -3.53 11.76
CA SER A 357 -11.28 -3.59 10.90
C SER A 357 -11.80 -2.24 10.41
N GLN A 358 -11.41 -1.14 11.05
CA GLN A 358 -11.87 0.21 10.70
C GLN A 358 -10.82 1.00 9.91
N ARG A 359 -9.52 0.72 10.09
CA ARG A 359 -8.44 1.47 9.43
C ARG A 359 -7.94 0.89 8.10
N ASP A 360 -8.39 -0.31 7.74
CA ASP A 360 -8.07 -1.00 6.47
C ASP A 360 -6.55 -1.11 6.17
N CYS A 361 -5.73 -1.11 7.23
CA CYS A 361 -4.28 -1.29 7.15
C CYS A 361 -3.76 -2.13 8.32
N ILE A 362 -2.68 -2.86 8.06
CA ILE A 362 -2.02 -3.76 9.02
C ILE A 362 -0.63 -3.21 9.30
N VAL A 363 -0.26 -3.17 10.58
CA VAL A 363 1.05 -2.77 11.06
C VAL A 363 1.74 -3.92 11.81
N GLY A 364 3.06 -3.81 12.00
CA GLY A 364 3.85 -4.87 12.63
C GLY A 364 3.38 -5.26 14.04
N SER A 365 2.80 -4.33 14.79
CA SER A 365 2.23 -4.58 16.12
C SER A 365 0.94 -5.41 16.11
N ASP A 366 0.29 -5.56 14.96
CA ASP A 366 -0.95 -6.33 14.85
C ASP A 366 -0.71 -7.84 14.83
N PHE A 367 0.55 -8.25 14.56
CA PHE A 367 0.95 -9.64 14.56
C PHE A 367 1.22 -10.14 15.97
N THR A 368 1.00 -11.43 16.19
CA THR A 368 1.34 -12.12 17.45
C THR A 368 2.27 -13.30 17.13
N PRO A 369 3.57 -13.21 17.48
CA PRO A 369 4.26 -12.10 18.11
C PRO A 369 4.40 -10.87 17.18
N PRO A 370 4.57 -9.64 17.73
CA PRO A 370 4.77 -8.44 16.93
C PRO A 370 5.97 -8.56 15.99
N ILE A 371 5.78 -8.14 14.74
CA ILE A 371 6.84 -8.11 13.72
C ILE A 371 7.48 -6.73 13.72
N GLU A 372 8.77 -6.67 14.05
CA GLU A 372 9.54 -5.43 13.95
C GLU A 372 9.71 -5.03 12.48
N ARG A 373 9.44 -3.76 12.13
CA ARG A 373 9.60 -3.20 10.78
C ARG A 373 8.84 -3.97 9.68
N TYR A 374 7.59 -4.34 9.95
CA TYR A 374 6.69 -4.91 8.95
C TYR A 374 6.59 -4.04 7.70
N ARG A 375 6.69 -4.68 6.54
CA ARG A 375 6.50 -4.08 5.22
C ARG A 375 5.72 -5.04 4.33
N GLN A 376 4.85 -4.50 3.49
CA GLN A 376 4.03 -5.31 2.58
C GLN A 376 4.85 -6.23 1.67
N PRO A 377 5.96 -5.79 1.02
CA PRO A 377 6.76 -6.68 0.17
C PRO A 377 7.29 -7.92 0.90
N ALA A 378 7.74 -7.76 2.15
CA ALA A 378 8.19 -8.88 2.97
C ALA A 378 7.05 -9.87 3.30
N CYS A 379 5.85 -9.36 3.58
CA CYS A 379 4.66 -10.18 3.81
C CYS A 379 4.25 -10.98 2.56
N THR A 380 4.24 -10.33 1.39
CA THR A 380 3.92 -11.00 0.12
C THR A 380 4.95 -12.06 -0.22
N LEU A 381 6.23 -11.77 0.02
CA LEU A 381 7.31 -12.75 -0.15
C LEU A 381 7.15 -13.96 0.79
N GLU A 382 6.81 -13.74 2.05
CA GLU A 382 6.55 -14.82 3.01
C GLU A 382 5.35 -15.68 2.57
N CYS A 383 4.26 -15.04 2.14
CA CYS A 383 3.08 -15.72 1.61
C CYS A 383 3.44 -16.62 0.40
N LEU A 384 4.18 -16.07 -0.57
CA LEU A 384 4.66 -16.83 -1.72
C LEU A 384 5.50 -18.04 -1.31
N ARG A 385 6.45 -17.84 -0.38
CA ARG A 385 7.32 -18.92 0.10
C ARG A 385 6.53 -20.01 0.82
N ASN A 386 5.58 -19.65 1.67
CA ASN A 386 4.74 -20.59 2.38
C ASN A 386 3.87 -21.40 1.42
N GLU A 387 3.33 -20.76 0.39
CA GLU A 387 2.50 -21.43 -0.61
C GLU A 387 3.30 -22.39 -1.50
N VAL A 388 4.51 -21.98 -1.93
CA VAL A 388 5.41 -22.87 -2.67
C VAL A 388 5.81 -24.06 -1.82
N HIS A 389 6.16 -23.85 -0.55
CA HIS A 389 6.50 -24.93 0.36
C HIS A 389 5.31 -25.89 0.58
N ARG A 390 4.10 -25.35 0.76
CA ARG A 390 2.86 -26.14 0.94
C ARG A 390 2.55 -27.02 -0.27
N LYS A 391 2.72 -26.51 -1.50
CA LYS A 391 2.46 -27.25 -2.74
C LYS A 391 3.58 -28.22 -3.12
N CYS A 392 4.84 -27.81 -2.93
CA CYS A 392 5.98 -28.50 -3.53
C CYS A 392 6.86 -29.24 -2.52
N GLY A 393 6.83 -28.85 -1.24
CA GLY A 393 7.69 -29.39 -0.19
C GLY A 393 9.16 -28.95 -0.30
N CYS A 394 9.44 -27.87 -1.03
CA CYS A 394 10.80 -27.39 -1.30
C CYS A 394 10.86 -25.85 -1.31
N HIS A 395 12.07 -25.29 -1.38
CA HIS A 395 12.33 -23.85 -1.44
C HIS A 395 13.03 -23.47 -2.77
N PRO A 396 12.48 -22.52 -3.56
CA PRO A 396 13.11 -22.08 -4.81
C PRO A 396 14.39 -21.28 -4.58
N PHE A 397 15.40 -21.49 -5.43
CA PHE A 397 16.72 -20.86 -5.31
C PHE A 397 16.69 -19.31 -5.33
N HIS A 398 15.79 -18.72 -6.12
CA HIS A 398 15.74 -17.26 -6.29
C HIS A 398 15.09 -16.52 -5.13
N LEU A 399 14.35 -17.24 -4.26
CA LEU A 399 13.71 -16.63 -3.11
C LEU A 399 14.70 -16.60 -1.93
N PRO A 400 14.69 -15.55 -1.08
CA PRO A 400 15.51 -15.53 0.13
C PRO A 400 15.17 -16.72 1.03
N ARG A 401 16.19 -17.36 1.62
CA ARG A 401 16.00 -18.52 2.50
C ARG A 401 15.31 -18.16 3.83
N PRO A 402 14.44 -19.03 4.36
CA PRO A 402 13.96 -18.93 5.74
C PRO A 402 15.09 -19.16 6.74
N MET A 403 14.86 -18.83 8.02
CA MET A 403 15.72 -19.29 9.11
C MET A 403 15.68 -20.83 9.29
N ILE A 404 14.65 -21.49 8.75
CA ILE A 404 14.49 -22.94 8.72
C ILE A 404 15.16 -23.48 7.46
N CYS A 405 16.06 -24.47 7.62
CA CYS A 405 16.69 -25.16 6.50
C CYS A 405 15.65 -25.99 5.74
N LEU A 406 15.22 -25.49 4.58
CA LEU A 406 14.37 -26.21 3.64
C LEU A 406 15.22 -26.81 2.52
N LYS A 407 14.77 -27.96 1.99
CA LYS A 407 15.41 -28.58 0.82
C LYS A 407 15.16 -27.73 -0.43
N ASP A 408 16.19 -27.50 -1.23
CA ASP A 408 16.08 -26.75 -2.48
C ASP A 408 15.16 -27.47 -3.48
N CYS A 409 14.36 -26.71 -4.23
CA CYS A 409 13.52 -27.23 -5.29
C CYS A 409 14.37 -27.74 -6.45
N ASN A 410 14.16 -28.98 -6.88
CA ASN A 410 14.75 -29.51 -8.11
C ASN A 410 13.96 -29.05 -9.36
N ALA A 411 14.49 -29.27 -10.56
CA ALA A 411 13.86 -28.79 -11.79
C ALA A 411 12.44 -29.36 -11.98
N ILE A 412 12.20 -30.61 -11.60
CA ILE A 412 10.85 -31.21 -11.69
C ILE A 412 9.82 -30.56 -10.74
N ALA A 413 10.26 -29.91 -9.65
CA ALA A 413 9.34 -29.28 -8.71
C ALA A 413 8.63 -28.06 -9.33
N TYR A 414 9.20 -27.43 -10.36
CA TYR A 414 8.55 -26.37 -11.14
C TYR A 414 7.14 -26.75 -11.58
N ARG A 415 6.98 -28.00 -12.01
CA ARG A 415 5.72 -28.55 -12.50
C ARG A 415 4.59 -28.53 -11.46
N ARG A 416 4.92 -28.52 -10.15
CA ARG A 416 3.95 -28.45 -9.03
C ARG A 416 3.63 -27.02 -8.60
N VAL A 417 4.46 -26.05 -8.98
CA VAL A 417 4.22 -24.63 -8.71
C VAL A 417 3.24 -24.06 -9.72
N VAL A 418 3.39 -24.45 -11.00
CA VAL A 418 2.68 -23.82 -12.13
C VAL A 418 1.41 -24.55 -12.57
N MET A 419 1.26 -25.85 -12.26
CA MET A 419 -0.03 -26.57 -12.36
C MET A 419 -0.71 -26.60 -11.00
#